data_AF-A0A1G7UTQ1-F1
#
_entry.id   AF-A0A1G7UTQ1-F1
#
_cell.length_a   1.000
_cell.length_b   1.000
_cell.length_c   1.000
_cell.angle_alpha   90.00
_cell.angle_beta   90.00
_cell.angle_gamma   90.00
#
_symmetry.space_group_name_H-M   'P 1'
#
loop_
_entity.id
_entity.type
_entity.pdbx_description
1 polymer ?
#
loop_
_entity_poly.entity_id
_entity_poly.type
_entity_poly.pdbx_seq_one_letter_code
_entity_poly.pdbx_strand_id
1 'polypeptide(L)'
;MRKILLFLPLFLTTLGCFAGGLSAWQEETPYGHTIDHDGSAGGWVCLSIDTNSICFQHFYFYKGHTVTYSDSLYFIIDERKETIQEFNNEQQWLQAIQQQHLKPIFKREYNADYSSIFGDGIFFFLVFFPVPLLMPILWLCCLISLTFSWQWAKGFRKYYAWIYPSIVLVLIIYSIFPQSL
;
A
#
# COMPACT_ATOMS: atom_id res chain seq x y z
N MET A 1 43.93 -10.61 4.50
CA MET A 1 42.99 -9.53 4.88
C MET A 1 41.97 -9.18 3.79
N ARG A 2 42.33 -9.08 2.50
CA ARG A 2 41.40 -8.78 1.39
C ARG A 2 40.20 -9.73 1.24
N LYS A 3 40.34 -11.02 1.60
CA LYS A 3 39.25 -12.03 1.54
C LYS A 3 38.20 -11.84 2.64
N ILE A 4 38.56 -11.30 3.80
CA ILE A 4 37.63 -11.10 4.94
C ILE A 4 36.67 -9.94 4.67
N LEU A 5 37.13 -8.90 3.96
CA LEU A 5 36.30 -7.78 3.51
C LEU A 5 35.23 -8.18 2.48
N LEU A 6 35.42 -9.29 1.74
CA LEU A 6 34.41 -9.83 0.83
C LEU A 6 33.28 -10.57 1.58
N PHE A 7 33.54 -11.09 2.78
CA PHE A 7 32.52 -11.76 3.59
C PHE A 7 31.63 -10.80 4.38
N LEU A 8 32.09 -9.57 4.65
CA LEU A 8 31.31 -8.55 5.35
C LEU A 8 30.02 -8.16 4.59
N PRO A 9 30.04 -7.85 3.28
CA PRO A 9 28.79 -7.56 2.56
C PRO A 9 27.89 -8.80 2.44
N LEU A 10 28.46 -10.00 2.26
CA LEU A 10 27.70 -11.26 2.20
C LEU A 10 26.96 -11.55 3.52
N PHE A 11 27.58 -11.26 4.67
CA PHE A 11 26.97 -11.45 5.98
C PHE A 11 25.91 -10.38 6.31
N LEU A 12 26.03 -9.18 5.72
CA LEU A 12 25.02 -8.13 5.84
C LEU A 12 23.80 -8.38 4.93
N THR A 13 23.95 -9.13 3.83
CA THR A 13 22.86 -9.46 2.90
C THR A 13 22.03 -10.69 3.30
N THR A 14 22.40 -11.44 4.34
CA THR A 14 21.64 -12.62 4.79
C THR A 14 20.48 -12.30 5.73
N LEU A 15 20.36 -11.05 6.18
CA LEU A 15 19.26 -10.61 7.03
C LEU A 15 18.05 -10.27 6.15
N GLY A 16 17.21 -11.28 5.87
CA GLY A 16 15.91 -11.08 5.22
C GLY A 16 15.81 -11.60 3.80
N CYS A 17 16.30 -12.82 3.52
CA CYS A 17 15.88 -13.53 2.31
C CYS A 17 14.53 -14.21 2.61
N PHE A 18 13.43 -13.52 2.30
CA PHE A 18 12.12 -14.14 2.25
C PHE A 18 12.04 -14.97 0.97
N ALA A 19 11.74 -16.26 1.11
CA ALA A 19 11.50 -17.17 -0.01
C ALA A 19 10.10 -16.94 -0.59
N GLY A 20 9.79 -15.70 -0.95
CA GLY A 20 8.60 -15.32 -1.69
C GLY A 20 8.95 -15.08 -3.15
N GLY A 21 7.98 -15.24 -4.07
CA GLY A 21 8.16 -14.76 -5.44
C GLY A 21 8.53 -13.27 -5.46
N LEU A 22 9.03 -12.75 -6.59
CA LEU A 22 9.33 -11.31 -6.73
C LEU A 22 8.13 -10.38 -6.45
N SER A 23 6.92 -10.94 -6.35
CA SER A 23 5.68 -10.26 -6.00
C SER A 23 5.16 -10.58 -4.59
N ALA A 24 5.89 -11.36 -3.78
CA ALA A 24 5.48 -11.67 -2.42
C ALA A 24 5.73 -10.48 -1.49
N TRP A 25 4.81 -10.26 -0.56
CA TRP A 25 4.88 -9.15 0.39
C TRP A 25 4.15 -9.48 1.68
N GLN A 26 4.48 -8.74 2.72
CA GLN A 26 3.84 -8.84 4.03
C GLN A 26 3.76 -7.42 4.61
N GLU A 27 2.56 -7.05 5.04
CA GLU A 27 2.23 -5.72 5.58
C GLU A 27 1.35 -5.87 6.83
N GLU A 28 1.16 -4.76 7.55
CA GLU A 28 0.19 -4.68 8.63
C GLU A 28 -1.11 -4.01 8.16
N THR A 29 -2.25 -4.53 8.59
CA THR A 29 -3.55 -3.85 8.42
C THR A 29 -3.62 -2.59 9.29
N PRO A 30 -4.61 -1.70 9.06
CA PRO A 30 -4.79 -0.52 9.92
C PRO A 30 -5.01 -0.80 11.41
N TYR A 31 -5.28 -2.05 11.77
CA TYR A 31 -5.49 -2.49 13.16
C TYR A 31 -4.37 -3.40 13.67
N GLY A 32 -3.26 -3.53 12.92
CA GLY A 32 -2.05 -4.23 13.35
C GLY A 32 -2.06 -5.75 13.12
N HIS A 33 -2.97 -6.25 12.27
CA HIS A 33 -2.98 -7.66 11.87
C HIS A 33 -2.05 -7.89 10.69
N THR A 34 -1.47 -9.07 10.57
CA THR A 34 -0.57 -9.38 9.45
C THR A 34 -1.37 -9.75 8.22
N ILE A 35 -1.10 -9.08 7.10
CA ILE A 35 -1.66 -9.39 5.79
C ILE A 35 -0.52 -9.64 4.81
N ASP A 36 -0.58 -10.77 4.09
CA ASP A 36 0.51 -11.22 3.24
C ASP A 36 0.04 -11.81 1.91
N HIS A 37 0.92 -11.78 0.92
CA HIS A 37 0.78 -12.44 -0.36
C HIS A 37 2.05 -13.24 -0.64
N ASP A 38 1.90 -14.51 -1.01
CA ASP A 38 3.00 -15.44 -1.23
C ASP A 38 3.67 -15.31 -2.62
N GLY A 39 3.11 -14.49 -3.51
CA GLY A 39 3.56 -14.34 -4.89
C GLY A 39 3.02 -15.42 -5.84
N SER A 40 2.03 -16.20 -5.43
CA SER A 40 1.40 -17.24 -6.26
C SER A 40 0.49 -16.65 -7.35
N ALA A 41 0.36 -17.38 -8.47
CA ALA A 41 -0.40 -16.96 -9.65
C ALA A 41 -1.93 -16.80 -9.42
N GLY A 42 -2.43 -17.16 -8.23
CA GLY A 42 -3.85 -17.01 -7.86
C GLY A 42 -4.21 -15.65 -7.25
N GLY A 43 -3.21 -14.82 -6.93
CA GLY A 43 -3.43 -13.52 -6.32
C GLY A 43 -4.10 -13.60 -4.93
N TRP A 44 -3.85 -14.68 -4.20
CA TRP A 44 -4.39 -14.88 -2.87
C TRP A 44 -3.63 -14.04 -1.85
N VAL A 45 -4.38 -13.28 -1.07
CA VAL A 45 -3.91 -12.49 0.06
C VAL A 45 -4.45 -13.13 1.32
N CYS A 46 -3.59 -13.43 2.28
CA CYS A 46 -3.96 -14.06 3.53
C CYS A 46 -3.87 -13.03 4.66
N LEU A 47 -4.93 -12.96 5.47
CA LEU A 47 -4.97 -12.18 6.70
C LEU A 47 -4.85 -13.16 7.88
N SER A 48 -3.83 -12.94 8.71
CA SER A 48 -3.63 -13.67 9.95
C SER A 48 -4.21 -12.87 11.11
N ILE A 49 -5.24 -13.43 11.77
CA ILE A 49 -5.93 -12.85 12.92
C ILE A 49 -5.99 -13.90 14.04
N ASP A 50 -5.32 -13.61 15.16
CA ASP A 50 -5.09 -14.55 16.26
C ASP A 50 -4.53 -15.91 15.75
N THR A 51 -5.27 -17.02 15.91
CA THR A 51 -4.86 -18.35 15.43
C THR A 51 -5.41 -18.70 14.05
N ASN A 52 -6.20 -17.82 13.43
CA ASN A 52 -6.87 -18.08 12.16
C ASN A 52 -6.15 -17.35 11.02
N SER A 53 -6.07 -17.99 9.86
CA SER A 53 -5.61 -17.37 8.62
C SER A 53 -6.71 -17.51 7.58
N ILE A 54 -7.09 -16.39 6.97
CA ILE A 54 -8.14 -16.34 5.95
C ILE A 54 -7.54 -15.77 4.69
N CYS A 55 -7.68 -16.51 3.58
CA CYS A 55 -7.19 -16.06 2.29
C CYS A 55 -8.35 -15.61 1.38
N PHE A 56 -8.14 -14.50 0.69
CA PHE A 56 -9.10 -13.84 -0.20
C PHE A 56 -8.36 -13.16 -1.35
N GLN A 57 -9.08 -12.73 -2.38
CA GLN A 57 -8.46 -12.08 -3.55
C GLN A 57 -8.68 -10.57 -3.56
N HIS A 58 -9.84 -10.15 -3.07
CA HIS A 58 -10.22 -8.75 -3.05
C HIS A 58 -10.64 -8.34 -1.65
N PHE A 59 -10.27 -7.11 -1.27
CA PHE A 59 -10.58 -6.59 0.05
C PHE A 59 -10.61 -5.07 0.09
N TYR A 60 -11.25 -4.54 1.12
CA TYR A 60 -11.14 -3.14 1.50
C TYR A 60 -11.25 -2.98 3.02
N PHE A 61 -10.54 -1.99 3.55
CA PHE A 61 -10.60 -1.64 4.97
C PHE A 61 -11.65 -0.54 5.20
N TYR A 62 -12.53 -0.74 6.17
CA TYR A 62 -13.52 0.27 6.54
C TYR A 62 -13.97 0.14 7.99
N LYS A 63 -13.88 1.23 8.77
CA LYS A 63 -14.39 1.32 10.16
C LYS A 63 -14.00 0.17 11.11
N GLY A 64 -12.81 -0.40 11.00
CA GLY A 64 -12.44 -1.55 11.86
C GLY A 64 -12.74 -2.91 11.26
N HIS A 65 -13.24 -2.94 10.04
CA HIS A 65 -13.54 -4.16 9.34
C HIS A 65 -12.67 -4.30 8.10
N THR A 66 -12.17 -5.51 7.87
CA THR A 66 -11.72 -5.93 6.55
C THR A 66 -12.88 -6.66 5.89
N VAL A 67 -13.39 -6.09 4.81
CA VAL A 67 -14.45 -6.73 4.02
C VAL A 67 -13.80 -7.35 2.80
N THR A 68 -13.97 -8.66 2.65
CA THR A 68 -13.23 -9.46 1.65
C THR A 68 -14.17 -10.31 0.81
N TYR A 69 -13.71 -10.64 -0.39
CA TYR A 69 -14.40 -11.57 -1.26
C TYR A 69 -13.44 -12.26 -2.23
N SER A 70 -13.87 -13.43 -2.69
CA SER A 70 -13.31 -14.22 -3.78
C SER A 70 -14.46 -14.81 -4.60
N ASP A 71 -14.14 -15.55 -5.67
CA ASP A 71 -15.15 -16.10 -6.58
C ASP A 71 -16.26 -16.92 -5.89
N SER A 72 -15.98 -17.54 -4.75
CA SER A 72 -16.91 -18.44 -4.05
C SER A 72 -17.09 -18.18 -2.55
N LEU A 73 -16.25 -17.33 -1.95
CA LEU A 73 -16.28 -17.08 -0.51
C LEU A 73 -16.26 -15.58 -0.22
N TYR A 74 -17.04 -15.18 0.78
CA TYR A 74 -17.16 -13.79 1.19
C TYR A 74 -16.97 -13.69 2.69
N PHE A 75 -16.17 -12.72 3.15
CA PHE A 75 -15.96 -12.52 4.57
C PHE A 75 -16.17 -11.08 4.99
N ILE A 76 -16.59 -10.92 6.24
CA ILE A 76 -16.54 -9.65 6.97
C ILE A 76 -15.77 -9.94 8.25
N ILE A 77 -14.61 -9.33 8.39
CA ILE A 77 -13.68 -9.56 9.50
C ILE A 77 -13.69 -8.30 10.35
N ASP A 78 -14.20 -8.38 11.58
CA ASP A 78 -14.06 -7.31 12.58
C ASP A 78 -12.69 -7.44 13.22
N GLU A 79 -11.75 -6.59 12.79
CA GLU A 79 -10.36 -6.61 13.23
C GLU A 79 -10.21 -6.17 14.69
N ARG A 80 -11.21 -5.48 15.27
CA ARG A 80 -11.15 -5.02 16.67
C ARG A 80 -11.58 -6.09 17.65
N LYS A 81 -12.50 -6.95 17.21
CA LYS A 81 -13.04 -8.05 18.02
C LYS A 81 -12.49 -9.42 17.62
N GLU A 82 -11.71 -9.46 16.56
CA GLU A 82 -11.14 -10.69 15.99
C GLU A 82 -12.23 -11.70 15.58
N THR A 83 -13.39 -11.19 15.15
CA THR A 83 -14.52 -12.04 14.73
C THR A 83 -14.63 -12.10 13.22
N ILE A 84 -14.83 -13.31 12.72
CA ILE A 84 -14.92 -13.62 11.29
C ILE A 84 -16.37 -14.03 10.99
N GLN A 85 -16.97 -13.36 10.01
CA GLN A 85 -18.28 -13.75 9.46
C GLN A 85 -18.06 -14.26 8.04
N GLU A 86 -18.30 -15.55 7.83
CA GLU A 86 -18.21 -16.21 6.52
C GLU A 86 -19.58 -16.31 5.88
N PHE A 87 -19.63 -16.04 4.58
CA PHE A 87 -20.84 -16.15 3.77
C PHE A 87 -20.53 -16.93 2.49
N ASN A 88 -21.37 -17.92 2.21
CA ASN A 88 -21.30 -18.73 0.98
C ASN A 88 -22.12 -18.12 -0.17
N ASN A 89 -22.72 -16.94 0.04
CA ASN A 89 -23.62 -16.30 -0.91
C ASN A 89 -23.42 -14.78 -0.91
N GLU A 90 -23.15 -14.22 -2.09
CA GLU A 90 -22.93 -12.79 -2.29
C GLU A 90 -24.10 -11.94 -1.78
N GLN A 91 -25.35 -12.37 -1.97
CA GLN A 91 -26.53 -11.61 -1.55
C GLN A 91 -26.61 -11.50 -0.03
N GLN A 92 -26.25 -12.57 0.69
CA GLN A 92 -26.21 -12.55 2.15
C GLN A 92 -25.09 -11.65 2.66
N TRP A 93 -23.94 -11.69 1.99
CA TRP A 93 -22.80 -10.81 2.29
C TRP A 93 -23.14 -9.33 2.06
N LEU A 94 -23.74 -8.99 0.91
CA LEU A 94 -24.17 -7.63 0.60
C LEU A 94 -25.23 -7.12 1.59
N GLN A 95 -26.16 -7.99 2.01
CA GLN A 95 -27.13 -7.66 3.07
C GLN A 95 -26.43 -7.39 4.40
N ALA A 96 -25.45 -8.21 4.79
CA ALA A 96 -24.67 -8.00 6.01
C ALA A 96 -23.87 -6.70 5.98
N ILE A 97 -23.25 -6.36 4.84
CA ILE A 97 -22.56 -5.07 4.63
C ILE A 97 -23.53 -3.90 4.84
N GLN A 98 -24.75 -3.98 4.28
CA GLN A 98 -25.75 -2.93 4.43
C GLN A 98 -26.25 -2.81 5.88
N GLN A 99 -26.54 -3.94 6.53
CA GLN A 99 -27.01 -3.99 7.91
C GLN A 99 -25.98 -3.46 8.90
N GLN A 100 -24.70 -3.75 8.67
CA GLN A 100 -23.58 -3.29 9.50
C GLN A 100 -23.07 -1.89 9.09
N HIS A 101 -23.70 -1.25 8.10
CA HIS A 101 -23.30 0.05 7.54
C HIS A 101 -21.83 0.12 7.09
N LEU A 102 -21.35 -0.98 6.47
CA LEU A 102 -19.99 -1.15 6.00
C LEU A 102 -19.78 -0.71 4.54
N LYS A 103 -20.75 0.00 3.95
CA LYS A 103 -20.61 0.59 2.61
C LYS A 103 -19.92 1.97 2.70
N PRO A 104 -18.68 2.13 2.22
CA PRO A 104 -18.02 3.43 2.17
C PRO A 104 -18.63 4.34 1.09
N ILE A 105 -18.44 5.65 1.25
CA ILE A 105 -18.71 6.65 0.21
C ILE A 105 -17.61 6.58 -0.86
N PHE A 106 -16.36 6.42 -0.43
CA PHE A 106 -15.21 6.22 -1.31
C PHE A 106 -14.55 4.88 -1.01
N LYS A 107 -14.93 3.85 -1.79
CA LYS A 107 -14.38 2.50 -1.69
C LYS A 107 -12.96 2.49 -2.27
N ARG A 108 -11.98 2.09 -1.45
CA ARG A 108 -10.62 1.77 -1.87
C ARG A 108 -10.46 0.26 -1.84
N GLU A 109 -10.44 -0.32 -3.03
CA GLU A 109 -10.39 -1.75 -3.22
C GLU A 109 -8.97 -2.20 -3.53
N TYR A 110 -8.57 -3.28 -2.88
CA TYR A 110 -7.24 -3.85 -2.94
C TYR A 110 -7.31 -5.30 -3.38
N ASN A 111 -6.17 -5.79 -3.85
CA ASN A 111 -5.95 -7.14 -4.33
C ASN A 111 -4.52 -7.58 -3.96
N ALA A 112 -4.01 -8.62 -4.62
CA ALA A 112 -2.63 -9.07 -4.51
C ALA A 112 -1.57 -7.99 -4.79
N ASP A 113 -1.92 -6.89 -5.47
CA ASP A 113 -1.00 -5.79 -5.77
C ASP A 113 -0.95 -4.72 -4.65
N TYR A 114 -1.57 -4.97 -3.49
CA TYR A 114 -1.66 -4.02 -2.39
C TYR A 114 -0.30 -3.42 -2.01
N SER A 115 0.75 -4.23 -1.85
CA SER A 115 2.09 -3.72 -1.52
C SER A 115 2.76 -2.98 -2.67
N SER A 116 2.44 -3.29 -3.93
CA SER A 116 3.07 -2.67 -5.09
C SER A 116 2.76 -1.17 -5.20
N ILE A 117 1.63 -0.75 -4.62
CA ILE A 117 1.22 0.65 -4.56
C ILE A 117 1.99 1.42 -3.47
N PHE A 118 2.46 0.76 -2.42
CA PHE A 118 2.90 1.42 -1.18
C PHE A 118 4.31 1.09 -0.68
N GLY A 119 4.92 -0.03 -1.10
CA GLY A 119 6.26 -0.47 -0.69
C GLY A 119 7.26 -0.43 -1.86
N ASP A 120 7.42 -1.57 -2.53
CA ASP A 120 8.51 -1.80 -3.48
C ASP A 120 8.35 -1.11 -4.83
N GLY A 121 7.11 -0.82 -5.25
CA GLY A 121 6.84 -0.16 -6.53
C GLY A 121 7.44 1.25 -6.59
N ILE A 122 7.34 2.04 -5.52
CA ILE A 122 7.88 3.40 -5.47
C ILE A 122 9.42 3.36 -5.54
N PHE A 123 10.06 2.43 -4.83
CA PHE A 123 11.52 2.26 -4.86
C PHE A 123 12.00 1.79 -6.24
N PHE A 124 11.28 0.84 -6.86
CA PHE A 124 11.53 0.40 -8.23
C PHE A 124 11.38 1.56 -9.24
N PHE A 125 10.31 2.36 -9.13
CA PHE A 125 10.11 3.53 -9.97
C PHE A 125 11.18 4.61 -9.76
N LEU A 126 11.67 4.81 -8.53
CA LEU A 126 12.76 5.74 -8.20
C LEU A 126 14.11 5.32 -8.80
N VAL A 127 14.40 4.02 -8.86
CA VAL A 127 15.69 3.48 -9.35
C VAL A 127 15.71 3.39 -10.87
N PHE A 128 14.61 2.96 -11.50
CA PHE A 128 14.58 2.68 -12.95
C PHE A 128 14.04 3.82 -13.81
N PHE A 129 13.32 4.78 -13.24
CA PHE A 129 12.86 5.96 -13.96
C PHE A 129 13.50 7.23 -13.37
N PRO A 130 14.12 8.10 -14.19
CA PRO A 130 14.72 9.33 -13.68
C PRO A 130 13.67 10.37 -13.25
N VAL A 131 12.42 10.22 -13.69
CA VAL A 131 11.37 11.22 -13.49
C VAL A 131 11.03 11.46 -12.01
N PRO A 132 10.78 10.43 -11.16
CA PRO A 132 10.54 10.63 -9.74
C PRO A 132 11.69 11.31 -9.00
N LEU A 133 12.95 11.13 -9.44
CA LEU A 133 14.13 11.77 -8.84
C LEU A 133 14.33 13.21 -9.33
N LEU A 134 13.99 13.49 -10.60
CA LEU A 134 14.09 14.83 -11.18
C LEU A 134 13.03 15.79 -10.64
N MET A 135 11.86 15.30 -10.22
CA MET A 135 10.76 16.12 -9.71
C MET A 135 11.11 16.86 -8.39
N PRO A 136 11.69 16.23 -7.35
CA PRO A 136 12.21 16.91 -6.17
C PRO A 136 13.27 17.98 -6.50
N ILE A 137 14.18 17.67 -7.43
CA ILE A 137 15.23 18.60 -7.86
C ILE A 137 14.60 19.81 -8.55
N LEU A 138 13.65 19.59 -9.46
CA LEU A 138 12.91 20.65 -10.12
C LEU A 138 12.13 21.49 -9.12
N TRP A 139 11.55 20.87 -8.08
CA TRP A 139 10.82 21.57 -7.03
C TRP A 139 11.75 22.47 -6.21
N LEU A 140 12.93 21.98 -5.81
CA LEU A 140 13.96 22.76 -5.14
C LEU A 140 14.44 23.92 -6.02
N CYS A 141 14.72 23.69 -7.30
CA CYS A 141 15.06 24.75 -8.25
C CYS A 141 13.93 25.79 -8.35
N CYS A 142 12.67 25.37 -8.39
CA CYS A 142 11.52 26.27 -8.39
C CYS A 142 11.46 27.09 -7.11
N LEU A 143 11.60 26.48 -5.93
CA LEU A 143 11.63 27.18 -4.64
C LEU A 143 12.74 28.23 -4.55
N ILE A 144 13.97 27.84 -4.90
CA ILE A 144 15.13 28.75 -4.90
C ILE A 144 14.89 29.88 -5.91
N SER A 145 14.38 29.56 -7.09
CA SER A 145 14.13 30.58 -8.12
C SER A 145 13.05 31.61 -7.75
N LEU A 146 12.18 31.31 -6.77
CA LEU A 146 11.18 32.27 -6.27
C LEU A 146 11.82 33.42 -5.49
N THR A 147 13.05 33.26 -4.97
CA THR A 147 13.80 34.32 -4.31
C THR A 147 14.48 35.29 -5.29
N PHE A 148 14.53 34.95 -6.58
CA PHE A 148 15.15 35.75 -7.62
C PHE A 148 14.10 36.42 -8.52
N SER A 149 14.38 37.64 -9.00
CA SER A 149 13.45 38.47 -9.79
C SER A 149 13.20 37.97 -11.22
N TRP A 150 13.56 36.73 -11.54
CA TRP A 150 13.51 36.19 -12.90
C TRP A 150 12.07 36.04 -13.41
N GLN A 151 11.70 36.85 -14.40
CA GLN A 151 10.31 37.05 -14.87
C GLN A 151 9.78 35.92 -15.78
N TRP A 152 10.65 35.22 -16.49
CA TRP A 152 10.30 34.36 -17.63
C TRP A 152 9.45 33.10 -17.32
N ALA A 153 9.27 32.74 -16.04
CA ALA A 153 8.40 31.61 -15.67
C ALA A 153 7.78 31.74 -14.26
N LYS A 154 7.46 32.98 -13.82
CA LYS A 154 6.93 33.25 -12.46
C LYS A 154 5.68 32.42 -12.11
N GLY A 155 4.75 32.25 -13.08
CA GLY A 155 3.53 31.47 -12.88
C GLY A 155 3.83 29.99 -12.63
N PHE A 156 4.51 29.33 -13.57
CA PHE A 156 4.86 27.90 -13.47
C PHE A 156 5.59 27.58 -12.16
N ARG A 157 6.60 28.37 -11.79
CA ARG A 157 7.40 28.13 -10.58
C ARG A 157 6.56 28.20 -9.31
N LYS A 158 5.67 29.19 -9.22
CA LYS A 158 4.75 29.32 -8.07
C LYS A 158 3.78 28.15 -8.01
N TYR A 159 3.16 27.78 -9.13
CA TYR A 159 2.22 26.66 -9.15
C TYR A 159 2.92 25.34 -8.82
N TYR A 160 4.05 25.04 -9.46
CA TYR A 160 4.79 23.81 -9.22
C TYR A 160 5.31 23.70 -7.78
N ALA A 161 5.81 24.81 -7.20
CA ALA A 161 6.29 24.86 -5.82
C ALA A 161 5.20 24.49 -4.79
N TRP A 162 3.92 24.76 -5.07
CA TRP A 162 2.79 24.43 -4.20
C TRP A 162 2.11 23.12 -4.58
N ILE A 163 1.91 22.85 -5.87
CA ILE A 163 1.22 21.66 -6.37
C ILE A 163 2.02 20.40 -6.04
N TYR A 164 3.32 20.40 -6.29
CA TYR A 164 4.15 19.21 -6.06
C TYR A 164 4.09 18.71 -4.61
N PRO A 165 4.39 19.53 -3.56
CA PRO A 165 4.30 19.05 -2.18
C PRO A 165 2.87 18.73 -1.77
N SER A 166 1.86 19.38 -2.37
CA SER A 166 0.45 19.03 -2.09
C SER A 166 0.11 17.64 -2.62
N ILE A 167 0.55 17.29 -3.83
CA ILE A 167 0.39 15.94 -4.39
C ILE A 167 1.14 14.93 -3.54
N VAL A 168 2.39 15.21 -3.17
CA VAL A 168 3.19 14.32 -2.30
C VAL A 168 2.49 14.11 -0.96
N LEU A 169 1.96 15.18 -0.35
CA LEU A 169 1.22 15.08 0.91
C LEU A 169 -0.04 14.21 0.76
N VAL A 170 -0.81 14.37 -0.32
CA VAL A 170 -1.97 13.52 -0.60
C VAL A 170 -1.55 12.06 -0.76
N LEU A 171 -0.48 11.78 -1.50
CA LEU A 171 0.05 10.41 -1.65
C LEU A 171 0.48 9.80 -0.31
N ILE A 172 1.16 10.58 0.54
CA ILE A 172 1.56 10.15 1.89
C ILE A 172 0.33 9.85 2.75
N ILE A 173 -0.68 10.72 2.74
CA ILE A 173 -1.93 10.49 3.49
C ILE A 173 -2.62 9.22 2.97
N TYR A 174 -2.66 9.00 1.66
CA TYR A 174 -3.24 7.80 1.07
C TYR A 174 -2.45 6.53 1.41
N SER A 175 -1.13 6.64 1.58
CA SER A 175 -0.26 5.53 1.97
C SER A 175 -0.37 5.19 3.45
N ILE A 176 -0.45 6.19 4.34
CA ILE A 176 -0.56 5.98 5.79
C ILE A 176 -1.97 5.49 6.16
N PHE A 177 -3.00 5.91 5.43
CA PHE A 177 -4.39 5.56 5.72
C PHE A 177 -5.01 4.78 4.56
N PRO A 178 -4.84 3.45 4.49
CA PRO A 178 -5.42 2.62 3.43
C PRO A 178 -6.94 2.39 3.63
N GLN A 179 -7.55 2.98 4.65
CA GLN A 179 -8.98 2.87 4.89
C GLN A 179 -9.81 3.59 3.82
N SER A 180 -10.94 2.99 3.46
CA SER A 180 -12.01 3.62 2.68
C SER A 180 -12.70 4.73 3.51
N LEU A 181 -13.31 5.70 2.83
CA LEU A 181 -14.03 6.83 3.47
C LEU A 181 -15.55 6.64 3.43
#